data_AF-A0AAV8ZCE4-F1
#
_entry.id   AF-A0AAV8ZCE4-F1
#
_cell.length_a   1.000
_cell.length_b   1.000
_cell.length_c   1.000
_cell.angle_alpha   90.00
_cell.angle_beta   90.00
_cell.angle_gamma   90.00
#
_symmetry.space_group_name_H-M   'P 1'
#
loop_
_entity.id
_entity.type
_entity.pdbx_description
1 polymer ?
#
loop_
_entity_poly.entity_id
_entity_poly.type
_entity_poly.pdbx_seq_one_letter_code
_entity_poly.pdbx_strand_id
1 'polypeptide(L)'
;MMSELAEMVPEEEGSKFLDLGTASVLEGQLRCLMDRVDELNQEAIKFNRYQQLVSRQQQDKHRYLQKRAQENAARAAKDEPALPEEDINKLFRPHPVPPRLNPMIIAGQINTYSQAISQFCSQSLAKLYITQALQNAKESNTNP
;
A
#
# COMPACT_ATOMS: atom_id res chain seq x y z
N MET A 1 -0.31 45.65 -13.78
CA MET A 1 -1.46 44.72 -13.86
C MET A 1 -1.51 43.75 -12.68
N MET A 2 -0.45 42.95 -12.38
CA MET A 2 -0.44 42.13 -11.15
C MET A 2 -0.38 42.95 -9.84
N SER A 3 0.22 44.15 -9.88
CA SER A 3 0.32 45.03 -8.69
C SER A 3 -1.00 45.71 -8.32
N GLU A 4 -1.82 46.12 -9.30
CA GLU A 4 -3.13 46.73 -9.04
C GLU A 4 -4.16 45.70 -8.57
N LEU A 5 -4.03 44.46 -9.04
CA LEU A 5 -4.86 43.34 -8.56
C LEU A 5 -4.60 43.02 -7.08
N ALA A 6 -3.36 43.17 -6.60
CA ALA A 6 -3.02 42.92 -5.19
C ALA A 6 -3.67 43.92 -4.23
N GLU A 7 -3.93 45.15 -4.66
CA GLU A 7 -4.62 46.19 -3.87
C GLU A 7 -6.14 45.97 -3.81
N MET A 8 -6.71 45.18 -4.72
CA MET A 8 -8.13 44.81 -4.74
C MET A 8 -8.43 43.49 -4.01
N VAL A 9 -7.40 42.75 -3.56
CA VAL A 9 -7.58 41.51 -2.79
C VAL A 9 -7.95 41.86 -1.35
N PRO A 10 -9.07 41.36 -0.81
CA PRO A 10 -9.44 41.61 0.59
C PRO A 10 -8.38 41.04 1.55
N GLU A 11 -8.00 41.83 2.57
CA GLU A 11 -6.93 41.49 3.55
C GLU A 11 -7.14 40.14 4.26
N GLU A 12 -8.38 39.63 4.30
CA GLU A 12 -8.73 38.35 4.91
C GLU A 12 -8.22 37.10 4.17
N GLU A 13 -7.75 37.17 2.93
CA GLU A 13 -7.29 35.97 2.22
C GLU A 13 -6.01 35.37 2.81
N GLY A 14 -5.15 36.20 3.42
CA GLY A 14 -3.89 35.75 4.03
C GLY A 14 -4.07 35.02 5.37
N SER A 15 -5.09 35.38 6.15
CA SER A 15 -5.28 34.85 7.51
C SER A 15 -5.77 33.40 7.54
N LYS A 16 -6.43 32.93 6.48
CA LYS A 16 -6.88 31.54 6.32
C LYS A 16 -5.74 30.53 6.40
N PHE A 17 -4.53 30.91 5.97
CA PHE A 17 -3.35 30.05 6.06
C PHE A 17 -2.80 29.93 7.48
N LEU A 18 -3.20 30.79 8.41
CA LEU A 18 -2.80 30.76 9.82
C LEU A 18 -3.85 30.10 10.73
N ASP A 19 -4.97 29.62 10.18
CA ASP A 19 -5.96 28.90 10.96
C ASP A 19 -5.38 27.56 11.49
N LEU A 20 -5.55 27.35 12.80
CA LEU A 20 -5.18 26.13 13.52
C LEU A 20 -6.34 25.12 13.61
N GLY A 21 -7.57 25.52 13.24
CA GLY A 21 -8.78 24.71 13.26
C GLY A 21 -8.85 23.68 12.14
N THR A 22 -7.85 22.80 12.01
CA THR A 22 -7.74 21.89 10.86
C THR A 22 -7.88 20.40 11.22
N ALA A 23 -8.24 20.08 12.47
CA ALA A 23 -8.34 18.72 12.97
C ALA A 23 -9.29 17.80 12.16
N SER A 24 -10.38 18.34 11.62
CA SER A 24 -11.36 17.59 10.81
C SER A 24 -10.78 17.12 9.46
N VAL A 25 -9.90 17.91 8.84
CA VAL A 25 -9.24 17.57 7.58
C VAL A 25 -8.25 16.42 7.80
N LEU A 26 -7.48 16.48 8.90
CA LEU A 26 -6.56 15.41 9.28
C LEU A 26 -7.30 14.11 9.60
N GLU A 27 -8.38 14.18 10.37
CA GLU A 27 -9.20 13.01 10.68
C GLU A 27 -9.74 12.36 9.41
N GLY A 28 -10.25 13.17 8.46
CA GLY A 28 -10.73 12.67 7.17
C GLY A 28 -9.64 11.97 6.37
N GLN A 29 -8.45 12.57 6.26
CA GLN A 29 -7.31 11.98 5.55
C GLN A 29 -6.83 10.67 6.21
N LEU A 30 -6.80 10.62 7.54
CA LEU A 30 -6.45 9.41 8.28
C LEU A 30 -7.49 8.31 8.09
N ARG A 31 -8.79 8.64 8.07
CA ARG A 31 -9.86 7.67 7.80
C ARG A 31 -9.73 7.09 6.39
N CYS A 32 -9.53 7.94 5.38
CA CYS A 32 -9.29 7.47 4.01
C CYS A 32 -8.03 6.60 3.90
N LEU A 33 -6.96 6.94 4.62
CA LEU A 33 -5.74 6.12 4.66
C LEU A 33 -6.01 4.74 5.27
N MET A 34 -6.72 4.68 6.41
CA MET A 34 -7.08 3.41 7.07
C MET A 34 -7.88 2.51 6.13
N ASP A 35 -8.90 3.04 5.46
CA ASP A 35 -9.73 2.27 4.51
C ASP A 35 -8.89 1.66 3.38
N ARG A 36 -7.91 2.41 2.84
CA ARG A 36 -7.03 1.91 1.77
C ARG A 36 -6.02 0.88 2.26
N VAL A 37 -5.51 1.04 3.47
CA VAL A 37 -4.61 0.04 4.08
C VAL A 37 -5.36 -1.27 4.31
N ASP A 38 -6.60 -1.22 4.78
CA ASP A 38 -7.43 -2.42 4.97
C ASP A 38 -7.74 -3.12 3.64
N GLU A 39 -8.07 -2.35 2.60
CA GLU A 39 -8.28 -2.88 1.25
C GLU A 39 -7.01 -3.56 0.70
N LEU A 40 -5.84 -2.93 0.87
CA LEU A 40 -4.57 -3.51 0.45
C LEU A 40 -4.26 -4.80 1.23
N ASN A 41 -4.57 -4.85 2.51
CA ASN A 41 -4.37 -6.04 3.34
C ASN A 41 -5.26 -7.20 2.86
N GLN A 42 -6.52 -6.94 2.49
CA GLN A 42 -7.40 -7.95 1.91
C GLN A 42 -6.83 -8.53 0.60
N GLU A 43 -6.28 -7.67 -0.28
CA GLU A 43 -5.61 -8.13 -1.49
C GLU A 43 -4.33 -8.94 -1.20
N ALA A 44 -3.56 -8.54 -0.18
CA ALA A 44 -2.39 -9.29 0.27
C ALA A 44 -2.77 -10.70 0.77
N ILE A 45 -3.86 -10.83 1.52
CA ILE A 45 -4.38 -12.13 1.97
C ILE A 45 -4.76 -13.02 0.77
N LYS A 46 -5.44 -12.47 -0.24
CA LYS A 46 -5.78 -13.21 -1.47
C LYS A 46 -4.51 -13.73 -2.17
N PHE A 47 -3.49 -12.88 -2.28
CA PHE A 47 -2.21 -13.25 -2.89
C PHE A 47 -1.46 -14.33 -2.07
N ASN A 48 -1.44 -14.21 -0.75
CA ASN A 48 -0.82 -15.21 0.13
C ASN A 48 -1.48 -16.59 -0.01
N ARG A 49 -2.81 -16.64 -0.11
CA ARG A 49 -3.55 -17.89 -0.38
C ARG A 49 -3.15 -18.49 -1.72
N TYR A 50 -3.08 -17.68 -2.78
CA TYR A 50 -2.59 -18.12 -4.08
C TYR A 50 -1.17 -18.72 -3.99
N GLN A 51 -0.25 -18.04 -3.31
CA GLN A 51 1.12 -18.51 -3.14
C GLN A 51 1.19 -19.86 -2.40
N GLN A 52 0.35 -20.06 -1.37
CA GLN A 52 0.24 -21.35 -0.68
C GLN A 52 -0.26 -22.46 -1.61
N LEU A 53 -1.26 -22.18 -2.45
CA LEU A 53 -1.78 -23.15 -3.43
C LEU A 53 -0.72 -23.55 -4.47
N VAL A 54 0.02 -22.57 -4.99
CA VAL A 54 1.11 -22.81 -5.94
C VAL A 54 2.22 -23.65 -5.29
N SER A 55 2.62 -23.33 -4.06
CA SER A 55 3.64 -24.07 -3.32
C SER A 55 3.23 -25.53 -3.10
N ARG A 56 1.98 -25.77 -2.66
CA ARG A 56 1.45 -27.13 -2.51
C ARG A 56 1.43 -27.89 -3.84
N GLN A 57 0.98 -27.24 -4.91
CA GLN A 57 0.97 -27.85 -6.24
C GLN A 57 2.38 -28.22 -6.72
N GLN A 58 3.38 -27.38 -6.44
CA GLN A 58 4.78 -27.68 -6.76
C GLN A 58 5.29 -28.88 -5.98
N GLN A 59 4.97 -28.98 -4.68
CA GLN A 59 5.32 -30.14 -3.85
C GLN A 59 4.65 -31.43 -4.34
N ASP A 60 3.37 -31.38 -4.69
CA ASP A 60 2.62 -32.53 -5.21
C ASP A 60 3.17 -32.98 -6.57
N LYS A 61 3.50 -32.03 -7.46
CA LYS A 61 4.16 -32.30 -8.73
C LYS A 61 5.52 -32.95 -8.53
N HIS A 62 6.33 -32.45 -7.60
CA HIS A 62 7.64 -33.02 -7.29
C HIS A 62 7.52 -34.46 -6.77
N ARG A 63 6.59 -34.70 -5.83
CA ARG A 63 6.33 -36.04 -5.27
C ARG A 63 5.85 -37.02 -6.35
N TYR A 64 4.97 -36.58 -7.25
CA TYR A 64 4.50 -37.39 -8.37
C TYR A 64 5.64 -37.77 -9.32
N LEU A 65 6.51 -36.81 -9.68
CA LEU A 65 7.66 -37.06 -10.55
C LEU A 65 8.66 -38.02 -9.91
N GLN A 66 8.93 -37.86 -8.61
CA GLN A 66 9.83 -38.76 -7.88
C GLN A 66 9.29 -40.20 -7.85
N LYS A 67 7.98 -40.38 -7.60
CA LYS A 67 7.34 -41.70 -7.61
C LYS A 67 7.42 -42.34 -9.00
N ARG A 68 7.15 -41.58 -10.06
CA ARG A 68 7.26 -42.03 -11.45
C ARG A 68 8.68 -42.45 -11.81
N ALA A 69 9.69 -41.69 -11.37
CA ALA A 69 11.09 -42.03 -11.59
C ALA A 69 11.46 -43.35 -10.90
N GLN A 70 11.00 -43.58 -9.66
CA GLN A 70 11.22 -44.82 -8.93
C GLN A 70 10.52 -46.02 -9.61
N GLU A 71 9.27 -45.88 -10.04
CA GLU A 71 8.55 -46.93 -10.75
C GLU A 71 9.20 -47.27 -12.10
N ASN A 72 9.63 -46.27 -12.86
CA ASN A 72 10.33 -46.48 -14.12
C ASN A 72 11.69 -47.16 -13.91
N ALA A 73 12.44 -46.80 -12.86
CA ALA A 73 13.69 -47.48 -12.53
C ALA A 73 13.47 -48.96 -12.15
N ALA A 74 12.39 -49.25 -11.40
CA ALA A 74 12.03 -50.64 -11.04
C ALA A 74 11.59 -51.47 -12.25
N ARG A 75 10.90 -50.87 -13.23
CA ARG A 75 10.52 -51.53 -14.50
C ARG A 75 11.72 -51.77 -15.41
N ALA A 76 12.63 -50.80 -15.49
CA ALA A 76 13.88 -50.95 -16.24
C ALA A 76 14.73 -52.13 -15.71
N ALA A 77 14.75 -52.35 -14.39
CA ALA A 77 15.42 -53.51 -13.79
C ALA A 77 14.75 -54.86 -14.09
N LYS A 78 13.51 -54.86 -14.59
CA LYS A 78 12.74 -56.06 -14.99
C LYS A 78 12.63 -56.20 -16.51
N ASP A 79 13.35 -55.39 -17.28
CA ASP A 79 13.24 -55.29 -18.75
C ASP A 79 11.82 -54.97 -19.26
N GLU A 80 11.00 -54.30 -18.44
CA GLU A 80 9.67 -53.82 -18.84
C GLU A 80 9.73 -52.39 -19.39
N PRO A 81 8.90 -52.03 -20.39
CA PRO A 81 8.85 -50.67 -20.92
C PRO A 81 8.37 -49.66 -19.87
N ALA A 82 8.95 -48.45 -19.94
CA ALA A 82 8.61 -47.34 -19.06
C ALA A 82 7.12 -46.96 -19.16
N LEU A 83 6.57 -46.42 -18.06
CA LEU A 83 5.18 -45.97 -18.06
C LEU A 83 4.96 -44.85 -19.10
N PRO A 84 3.79 -44.80 -19.77
CA PRO A 84 3.48 -43.79 -20.78
C PRO A 84 3.66 -42.37 -20.24
N GLU A 85 4.21 -41.46 -21.06
CA GLU A 85 4.35 -40.05 -20.70
C GLU A 85 2.98 -39.39 -20.56
N GLU A 86 2.51 -39.24 -19.32
CA GLU A 86 1.35 -38.42 -19.03
C GLU A 86 1.77 -36.94 -19.09
N ASP A 87 0.96 -36.12 -19.76
CA ASP A 87 1.22 -34.68 -19.83
C ASP A 87 1.02 -34.07 -18.43
N ILE A 88 2.14 -33.84 -17.74
CA ILE A 88 2.20 -33.31 -16.37
C ILE A 88 1.46 -31.97 -16.26
N ASN A 89 1.37 -31.20 -17.35
CA ASN A 89 0.67 -29.92 -17.38
C ASN A 89 -0.85 -30.07 -17.43
N LYS A 90 -1.37 -31.20 -17.94
CA LYS A 90 -2.80 -31.55 -17.85
C LYS A 90 -3.18 -31.97 -16.43
N LEU A 91 -2.26 -32.64 -15.73
CA LEU A 91 -2.49 -33.14 -14.37
C LEU A 91 -2.36 -32.03 -13.31
N PHE A 92 -1.36 -31.15 -13.44
CA PHE A 92 -1.11 -30.03 -12.52
C PHE A 92 -1.32 -28.68 -13.22
N ARG A 93 -2.59 -28.34 -13.45
CA ARG A 93 -2.95 -27.07 -14.11
C ARG A 93 -2.54 -25.87 -13.25
N PRO A 94 -1.82 -24.89 -13.81
CA PRO A 94 -1.43 -23.69 -13.07
C PRO A 94 -2.63 -22.99 -12.45
N HIS A 95 -2.51 -22.61 -11.17
CA HIS A 95 -3.52 -21.80 -10.51
C HIS A 95 -3.58 -20.40 -11.14
N PRO A 96 -4.77 -19.81 -11.33
CA PRO A 96 -4.90 -18.47 -11.88
C PRO A 96 -4.28 -17.44 -10.93
N VAL A 97 -3.45 -16.55 -11.48
CA VAL A 97 -2.80 -15.49 -10.72
C VAL A 97 -3.83 -14.42 -10.36
N PRO A 98 -3.93 -13.99 -9.08
CA PRO A 98 -4.76 -12.86 -8.70
C PRO A 98 -4.30 -11.57 -9.41
N PRO A 99 -5.22 -10.73 -9.91
CA PRO A 99 -4.88 -9.46 -10.54
C PRO A 99 -4.01 -8.56 -9.64
N ARG A 100 -2.93 -7.99 -10.20
CA ARG A 100 -1.95 -7.18 -9.45
C ARG A 100 -2.11 -5.67 -9.63
N LEU A 101 -3.00 -5.25 -10.54
CA LEU A 101 -3.25 -3.85 -10.84
C LEU A 101 -3.94 -3.12 -9.68
N ASN A 102 -4.98 -3.71 -9.10
CA ASN A 102 -5.72 -3.06 -7.99
C ASN A 102 -4.81 -2.81 -6.76
N PRO A 103 -4.03 -3.79 -6.27
CA PRO A 103 -3.08 -3.55 -5.18
C PRO A 103 -2.05 -2.45 -5.48
N MET A 104 -1.60 -2.35 -6.73
CA MET A 104 -0.64 -1.32 -7.15
C MET A 104 -1.27 0.08 -7.08
N ILE A 105 -2.52 0.23 -7.53
CA ILE A 105 -3.26 1.50 -7.45
C ILE A 105 -3.49 1.90 -5.99
N ILE A 106 -3.93 0.96 -5.16
CA ILE A 106 -4.19 1.21 -3.73
C ILE A 106 -2.89 1.62 -3.01
N ALA A 107 -1.76 0.96 -3.30
CA ALA A 107 -0.46 1.35 -2.76
C ALA A 107 -0.07 2.78 -3.16
N GLY A 108 -0.35 3.19 -4.40
CA GLY A 108 -0.16 4.56 -4.85
C GLY A 108 -1.03 5.56 -4.08
N GLN A 109 -2.30 5.23 -3.85
CA GLN A 109 -3.21 6.06 -3.06
C GLN A 109 -2.76 6.20 -1.60
N ILE A 110 -2.31 5.11 -0.98
CA ILE A 110 -1.72 5.12 0.38
C ILE A 110 -0.53 6.08 0.44
N ASN A 111 0.37 6.01 -0.54
CA ASN A 111 1.52 6.91 -0.60
C ASN A 111 1.08 8.39 -0.72
N THR A 112 0.11 8.69 -1.58
CA THR A 112 -0.43 10.06 -1.73
C THR A 112 -1.06 10.56 -0.43
N TYR A 113 -1.87 9.74 0.25
CA TYR A 113 -2.46 10.12 1.55
C TYR A 113 -1.38 10.33 2.61
N SER A 114 -0.37 9.47 2.66
CA SER A 114 0.74 9.62 3.61
C SER A 114 1.51 10.93 3.37
N GLN A 115 1.79 11.28 2.10
CA GLN A 115 2.46 12.54 1.76
C GLN A 115 1.61 13.75 2.13
N ALA A 116 0.30 13.71 1.85
CA ALA A 116 -0.62 14.78 2.20
C ALA A 116 -0.70 15.00 3.72
N ILE A 117 -0.79 13.91 4.50
CA ILE A 117 -0.79 13.97 5.97
C ILE A 117 0.54 14.54 6.48
N SER A 118 1.68 14.09 5.97
CA SER A 118 2.99 14.63 6.37
C SER A 118 3.10 16.13 6.09
N GLN A 119 2.72 16.57 4.89
CA GLN A 119 2.75 17.99 4.52
C GLN A 119 1.83 18.83 5.42
N PHE A 120 0.62 18.33 5.68
CA PHE A 120 -0.34 18.97 6.56
C PHE A 120 0.18 19.11 8.00
N CYS A 121 0.79 18.05 8.55
CA CYS A 121 1.39 18.06 9.88
C CYS A 121 2.55 19.06 9.96
N SER A 122 3.42 19.10 8.95
CA SER A 122 4.52 20.08 8.89
C SER A 122 4.00 21.53 8.88
N GLN A 123 2.94 21.82 8.12
CA GLN A 123 2.31 23.14 8.10
C GLN A 123 1.68 23.47 9.45
N SER A 124 0.94 22.55 10.05
CA SER A 124 0.30 22.75 11.36
C SER A 124 1.32 23.03 12.46
N LEU A 125 2.45 22.31 12.44
CA LEU A 125 3.56 22.53 13.38
C LEU A 125 4.21 23.91 13.20
N ALA A 126 4.42 24.35 11.95
CA ALA A 126 4.94 25.69 11.67
C ALA A 126 4.00 26.79 12.21
N LYS A 127 2.68 26.65 12.00
CA LYS A 127 1.68 27.59 12.55
C LYS A 127 1.71 27.64 14.08
N LEU A 128 1.83 26.48 14.74
CA LEU A 128 1.95 26.40 16.20
C LEU A 128 3.19 27.14 16.71
N TYR A 129 4.35 26.96 16.07
CA TYR A 129 5.57 27.67 16.47
C TYR A 129 5.49 29.18 16.25
N ILE A 130 4.90 29.62 15.14
CA ILE A 130 4.66 31.05 14.88
C ILE A 130 3.73 31.63 15.96
N THR A 131 2.64 30.93 16.27
CA THR A 131 1.67 31.36 17.29
C THR A 131 2.31 31.43 18.68
N GLN A 132 3.11 30.42 19.04
CA GLN A 132 3.86 30.41 20.30
C GLN A 132 4.85 31.57 20.40
N ALA A 133 5.61 31.84 19.33
CA ALA A 133 6.57 32.95 19.29
C ALA A 133 5.87 34.30 19.45
N LEU A 134 4.72 34.49 18.78
CA LEU A 134 3.90 35.69 18.91
C LEU A 134 3.32 35.85 20.32
N GLN A 135 2.87 34.75 20.93
CA GLN A 135 2.33 34.76 22.29
C GLN A 135 3.42 35.11 23.32
N ASN A 136 4.60 34.48 23.23
CA ASN A 136 5.74 34.79 24.09
C ASN A 136 6.19 36.26 23.95
N ALA A 137 6.24 36.78 22.73
CA ALA A 137 6.57 38.18 22.48
C ALA A 137 5.55 39.14 23.10
N LYS A 138 4.26 38.81 23.02
CA LYS A 138 3.20 39.56 23.69
C LYS A 138 3.38 39.56 25.21
N GLU A 139 3.61 38.40 25.82
CA GLU A 139 3.81 38.26 27.27
C GLU A 139 5.03 39.06 27.76
N SER A 140 6.13 39.06 27.01
CA SER A 140 7.33 39.84 27.31
C SER A 140 7.12 41.36 27.26
N ASN A 141 6.20 41.86 26.44
CA ASN A 141 5.85 43.28 26.36
C ASN A 141 4.84 43.74 27.44
N THR A 142 4.13 42.80 28.06
CA THR A 142 3.13 43.09 29.11
C THR A 142 3.69 43.07 30.54
N ASN A 143 4.92 42.59 30.76
CA ASN A 143 5.60 42.70 32.04
C ASN A 143 6.68 43.81 31.98
N PRO A 144 6.58 44.88 32.80
CA PRO A 144 7.59 45.93 32.88
C PRO A 144 8.91 45.44 33.50
#